data_AF-A0A2J6W4Y3-F1
#
_entry.id   AF-A0A2J6W4Y3-F1
#
_cell.length_a   1.000
_cell.length_b   1.000
_cell.length_c   1.000
_cell.angle_alpha   90.00
_cell.angle_beta   90.00
_cell.angle_gamma   90.00
#
_symmetry.space_group_name_H-M   'P 1'
#
loop_
_entity.id
_entity.type
_entity.pdbx_description
1 polymer ?
#
loop_
_entity_poly.entity_id
_entity_poly.type
_entity_poly.pdbx_seq_one_letter_code
_entity_poly.pdbx_strand_id
1 'polypeptide(L)'
;MYNRLIDKIINHLDKGTYELLDIDGYRIDIKDGSWILIRPSGTENKIRFYMQSYSKERLKELLDLAEFLLKSSAIEMGIKLGNLKKYVELGRS
;
A
#
# COMPACT_ATOMS: atom_id res chain seq x y z
N MET A 1 -1.16 4.93 15.93
CA MET A 1 -0.08 5.52 15.10
C MET A 1 -0.24 5.13 13.63
N TYR A 2 -0.37 3.84 13.32
CA TYR A 2 -0.51 3.37 11.93
C TYR A 2 -1.70 3.92 11.17
N ASN A 3 -2.88 4.00 11.78
CA ASN A 3 -4.07 4.54 11.09
C ASN A 3 -3.81 5.94 10.54
N ARG A 4 -3.18 6.85 11.32
CA ARG A 4 -2.84 8.19 10.84
C ARG A 4 -1.87 8.18 9.65
N LEU A 5 -0.92 7.25 9.62
CA LEU A 5 0.00 7.09 8.50
C LEU A 5 -0.72 6.56 7.26
N ILE A 6 -1.62 5.59 7.45
CA ILE A 6 -2.42 4.99 6.37
C ILE A 6 -3.42 6.01 5.81
N ASP A 7 -4.13 6.73 6.67
CA ASP A 7 -5.03 7.82 6.29
C ASP A 7 -4.26 8.86 5.44
N LYS A 8 -3.02 9.15 5.80
CA LYS A 8 -2.17 10.06 5.05
C LYS A 8 -1.77 9.52 3.68
N ILE A 9 -1.37 8.24 3.61
CA ILE A 9 -1.12 7.53 2.35
C ILE A 9 -2.35 7.59 1.44
N ILE A 10 -3.54 7.31 1.98
CA ILE A 10 -4.80 7.33 1.22
C ILE A 10 -5.13 8.74 0.74
N ASN A 11 -4.86 9.77 1.55
CA ASN A 11 -5.10 11.17 1.16
C ASN A 11 -4.18 11.67 0.04
N HIS A 12 -3.04 11.02 -0.20
CA HIS A 12 -2.18 11.29 -1.35
C HIS A 12 -2.66 10.63 -2.65
N LEU A 13 -3.67 9.74 -2.59
CA LEU A 13 -4.24 9.12 -3.78
C LEU A 13 -5.35 10.01 -4.37
N ASP A 14 -5.34 10.15 -5.69
CA ASP A 14 -6.34 10.92 -6.42
C ASP A 14 -7.74 10.31 -6.29
N LYS A 15 -8.61 11.01 -5.56
CA LYS A 15 -10.01 10.60 -5.35
C LYS A 15 -10.72 10.45 -6.70
N GLY A 16 -11.36 9.29 -6.92
CA GLY A 16 -12.07 8.96 -8.16
C GLY A 16 -11.33 8.04 -9.12
N THR A 17 -10.08 7.69 -8.81
CA THR A 17 -9.29 6.68 -9.57
C THR A 17 -9.32 5.29 -8.93
N TYR A 18 -9.82 5.19 -7.70
CA TYR A 18 -9.87 3.95 -6.91
C TYR A 18 -11.16 3.84 -6.09
N GLU A 19 -11.46 2.62 -5.67
CA GLU A 19 -12.44 2.27 -4.65
C GLU A 19 -11.71 1.84 -3.37
N LEU A 20 -12.17 2.29 -2.21
CA LEU A 20 -11.59 1.97 -0.90
C LEU A 20 -12.52 1.05 -0.11
N LEU A 21 -12.02 -0.10 0.32
CA LEU A 21 -12.68 -1.05 1.21
C LEU A 21 -11.86 -1.20 2.50
N ASP A 22 -12.48 -1.02 3.66
CA ASP A 22 -11.80 -0.94 4.96
C ASP A 22 -12.16 -2.08 5.95
N ILE A 23 -12.56 -3.25 5.43
CA ILE A 23 -13.07 -4.38 6.23
C ILE A 23 -11.96 -5.13 6.99
N ASP A 24 -10.89 -5.56 6.31
CA ASP A 24 -9.74 -6.28 6.91
C ASP A 24 -8.41 -5.63 6.46
N GLY A 25 -8.23 -4.40 6.92
CA GLY A 25 -7.24 -3.46 6.39
C GLY A 25 -7.82 -2.59 5.30
N TYR A 26 -6.96 -1.83 4.62
CA TYR A 26 -7.35 -0.83 3.65
C TYR A 26 -7.03 -1.34 2.25
N ARG A 27 -8.04 -1.85 1.55
CA ARG A 27 -7.94 -2.31 0.17
C ARG A 27 -8.33 -1.18 -0.77
N ILE A 28 -7.47 -0.91 -1.73
CA ILE A 28 -7.60 0.10 -2.77
C ILE A 28 -7.70 -0.67 -4.08
N ASP A 29 -8.89 -0.75 -4.64
CA ASP A 29 -9.14 -1.35 -5.96
C ASP A 29 -9.03 -0.27 -7.04
N ILE A 30 -8.20 -0.50 -8.05
CA ILE A 30 -7.89 0.43 -9.13
C ILE A 30 -8.71 0.02 -10.37
N LYS A 31 -9.14 1.00 -11.18
CA LYS A 31 -10.01 0.77 -12.36
C LYS A 31 -9.48 -0.23 -13.39
N ASP A 32 -8.16 -0.44 -13.44
CA ASP A 32 -7.51 -1.42 -14.32
C ASP A 32 -7.58 -2.87 -13.78
N GLY A 33 -8.29 -3.08 -12.66
CA GLY A 33 -8.44 -4.37 -11.99
C GLY A 33 -7.25 -4.76 -11.10
N SER A 34 -6.24 -3.90 -10.98
CA SER A 34 -5.17 -4.07 -9.99
C SER A 34 -5.61 -3.57 -8.62
N TRP A 35 -4.93 -4.00 -7.57
CA TRP A 35 -5.28 -3.60 -6.21
C TRP A 35 -4.07 -3.56 -5.26
N ILE A 36 -4.20 -2.74 -4.21
CA ILE A 36 -3.28 -2.65 -3.09
C ILE A 36 -4.06 -2.89 -1.80
N LEU A 37 -3.55 -3.72 -0.89
CA LEU A 37 -4.12 -3.95 0.43
C LEU A 37 -3.09 -3.62 1.50
N ILE A 38 -3.40 -2.64 2.34
CA ILE A 38 -2.56 -2.17 3.43
C ILE A 38 -3.09 -2.75 4.74
N ARG A 39 -2.29 -3.59 5.40
CA ARG A 39 -2.64 -4.23 6.67
C ARG A 39 -1.65 -3.89 7.78
N PRO A 40 -2.03 -3.04 8.75
CA PRO A 40 -1.25 -2.91 9.97
C PRO A 40 -1.30 -4.23 10.76
N SER A 41 -0.18 -4.67 11.33
CA SER A 41 -0.16 -5.85 12.19
C SER A 41 -0.67 -5.51 13.59
N GLY A 42 -1.57 -6.31 14.16
CA GLY A 42 -2.07 -6.09 15.53
C GLY A 42 -1.07 -6.45 16.64
N THR A 43 -0.14 -7.36 16.35
CA THR A 43 0.81 -7.92 17.33
C THR A 43 2.28 -7.55 17.04
N GLU A 44 2.57 -6.97 15.89
CA GLU A 44 3.92 -6.65 15.46
C GLU A 44 4.00 -5.18 15.07
N ASN A 45 5.13 -4.53 15.32
CA ASN A 45 5.35 -3.13 14.92
C ASN A 45 5.68 -3.05 13.41
N LYS A 46 4.74 -3.46 12.55
CA LYS A 46 4.88 -3.42 11.07
C LYS A 46 3.56 -3.23 10.33
N ILE A 47 3.66 -2.66 9.14
CA ILE A 47 2.59 -2.62 8.13
C ILE A 47 2.98 -3.55 6.98
N ARG A 48 2.01 -4.32 6.48
CA ARG A 48 2.17 -5.15 5.28
C ARG A 48 1.41 -4.50 4.12
N PHE A 49 2.04 -4.50 2.96
CA PHE A 49 1.42 -4.10 1.70
C PHE A 49 1.33 -5.34 0.83
N TYR A 50 0.12 -5.69 0.41
CA TYR A 50 -0.14 -6.71 -0.59
C TYR A 50 -0.60 -6.02 -1.85
N MET A 51 -0.23 -6.55 -3.00
CA MET A 51 -0.64 -5.99 -4.27
C MET A 51 -0.69 -7.05 -5.35
N GLN A 52 -1.57 -6.84 -6.31
CA GLN A 52 -1.75 -7.72 -7.46
C GLN A 52 -2.04 -6.87 -8.69
N SER A 53 -1.53 -7.33 -9.82
CA SER A 53 -1.89 -6.79 -11.13
C SER A 53 -1.75 -7.88 -12.19
N TYR A 54 -2.27 -7.60 -13.39
CA TYR A 54 -2.22 -8.52 -14.54
C TYR A 54 -0.87 -8.53 -15.28
N SER A 55 0.06 -7.61 -15.00
CA SER A 55 1.38 -7.57 -15.63
C SER A 55 2.50 -7.31 -14.62
N LYS A 56 3.73 -7.72 -14.95
CA LYS A 56 4.88 -7.48 -14.06
C LYS A 56 5.23 -6.00 -14.01
N GLU A 57 5.07 -5.33 -15.15
CA GLU A 57 5.30 -3.90 -15.32
C GLU A 57 4.37 -3.10 -14.41
N ARG A 58 3.07 -3.42 -14.43
CA ARG A 58 2.08 -2.75 -13.59
C ARG A 58 2.30 -3.05 -12.11
N LEU A 59 2.65 -4.28 -11.76
CA LEU A 59 2.99 -4.64 -10.39
C LEU A 59 4.18 -3.83 -9.87
N LYS A 60 5.19 -3.61 -10.71
CA LYS A 60 6.35 -2.77 -10.38
C LYS A 60 5.95 -1.32 -10.16
N GLU A 61 5.08 -0.76 -11.00
CA GLU A 61 4.56 0.61 -10.80
C GLU A 61 3.83 0.75 -9.45
N LEU A 62 3.01 -0.23 -9.07
CA LEU A 62 2.32 -0.24 -7.78
C LEU A 62 3.29 -0.35 -6.59
N LEU A 63 4.35 -1.16 -6.72
CA LEU A 63 5.41 -1.27 -5.71
C LEU A 63 6.09 0.08 -5.49
N ASP A 64 6.50 0.72 -6.58
CA ASP A 64 7.23 1.98 -6.55
C ASP A 64 6.34 3.12 -6.00
N LEU A 65 5.07 3.16 -6.40
CA LEU A 65 4.08 4.10 -5.88
C LEU A 65 3.87 3.90 -4.37
N ALA A 66 3.63 2.67 -3.91
CA ALA A 66 3.38 2.38 -2.51
C ALA A 66 4.59 2.77 -1.63
N GLU A 67 5.81 2.50 -2.10
CA GLU A 67 7.02 2.89 -1.39
C GLU A 67 7.20 4.41 -1.32
N PHE A 68 6.95 5.10 -2.44
CA PHE A 68 6.99 6.56 -2.47
C PHE A 68 6.00 7.17 -1.47
N LEU A 69 4.73 6.74 -1.51
CA LEU A 69 3.69 7.26 -0.62
C LEU A 69 4.01 6.98 0.85
N LEU A 70 4.51 5.79 1.17
CA LEU A 70 4.92 5.42 2.53
C LEU A 70 6.05 6.33 3.03
N LYS A 71 7.09 6.53 2.21
CA LYS A 71 8.25 7.37 2.57
C LYS A 71 7.85 8.83 2.76
N SER A 72 7.12 9.40 1.81
CA SER A 72 6.66 10.80 1.87
C SER A 72 5.79 11.02 3.11
N SER A 73 4.79 10.16 3.33
CA SER A 73 3.91 10.26 4.50
C SER A 73 4.68 10.11 5.82
N ALA A 74 5.66 9.20 5.87
CA ALA A 74 6.49 9.00 7.06
C ALA A 74 7.37 10.22 7.36
N ILE A 75 8.02 10.79 6.34
CA ILE A 75 8.84 12.01 6.47
C ILE A 75 7.99 13.15 7.02
N GLU A 76 6.82 13.39 6.42
CA GLU A 76 5.93 14.47 6.84
C GLU A 76 5.39 14.30 8.27
N MET A 77 5.31 13.05 8.76
CA MET A 77 4.87 12.75 10.12
C MET A 77 6.03 12.63 11.12
N GLY A 78 7.29 12.80 10.69
CA GLY A 78 8.45 12.58 11.53
C GLY A 78 8.62 11.12 11.99
N ILE A 79 8.08 10.16 11.23
CA ILE A 79 8.16 8.74 11.54
C ILE A 79 9.44 8.15 10.93
N LYS A 80 10.30 7.57 11.77
CA LYS A 80 11.45 6.81 11.31
C LYS A 80 10.99 5.43 10.80
N LEU A 81 11.26 5.15 9.53
CA LEU A 81 11.05 3.82 8.96
C LEU A 81 12.15 2.85 9.42
N GLY A 82 11.74 1.63 9.75
CA GLY A 82 12.65 0.51 10.01
C GLY A 82 13.04 -0.21 8.72
N ASN A 83 13.23 -1.52 8.80
CA ASN A 83 13.58 -2.35 7.65
C ASN A 83 12.40 -2.50 6.68
N LEU A 84 12.63 -2.20 5.40
CA LEU A 84 11.72 -2.50 4.30
C LEU A 84 12.11 -3.84 3.66
N LYS A 85 11.12 -4.74 3.47
CA LYS A 85 11.31 -6.01 2.77
C LYS A 85 10.28 -6.11 1.64
N LYS A 86 10.73 -6.56 0.47
CA LYS A 86 9.89 -6.76 -0.71
C LYS A 86 9.89 -8.24 -1.09
N TYR A 87 8.72 -8.74 -1.46
CA TYR A 87 8.52 -10.11 -1.90
C TYR A 87 7.62 -10.07 -3.13
N VAL A 88 7.89 -10.93 -4.11
CA VAL A 88 7.05 -11.12 -5.29
C VAL A 88 6.73 -12.60 -5.35
N GLU A 89 5.44 -12.92 -5.29
CA GLU A 89 4.94 -14.27 -5.48
C GLU A 89 4.44 -14.43 -6.91
N LEU A 90 4.74 -15.57 -7.54
CA LEU A 90 4.23 -15.89 -8.86
C LEU A 90 2.80 -16.44 -8.71
N GLY A 91 1.84 -15.77 -9.34
CA GLY A 91 0.48 -16.31 -9.48
C GLY A 91 0.47 -17.54 -10.39
N ARG A 92 -0.46 -18.47 -10.15
CA ARG A 92 -0.75 -19.54 -11.11
C ARG A 92 -1.46 -18.90 -12.31
N SER A 93 -0.97 -19.21 -13.51
CA SER A 93 -1.65 -18.88 -14.78
C SER A 93 -2.81 -19.81 -15.02
#